data_AF-A0A969LJQ1-F1
#
_entry.id   AF-A0A969LJQ1-F1
#
_cell.length_a   1.000
_cell.length_b   1.000
_cell.length_c   1.000
_cell.angle_alpha   90.00
_cell.angle_beta   90.00
_cell.angle_gamma   90.00
#
_symmetry.space_group_name_H-M   'P 1'
#
loop_
_entity.id
_entity.type
_entity.pdbx_description
1 polymer ?
#
loop_
_entity_poly.entity_id
_entity_poly.type
_entity_poly.pdbx_seq_one_letter_code
_entity_poly.pdbx_strand_id
1 'polypeptide(L)'
;MLVPSLTRTGKLEPIRLTVRDGSTHKVTVNRNAAGEFVASATPINDGVSRSNQGAAASLYASLYQAALSQGLPRETIEQIIKIHAYETDFRRRARLSDLIEMFFDVKDEERAVDSQPGELLFTAITTGGDTQRYFRFRTPDGQVDYYDESGNNSKKFLMRRPMRSEDVRLASGFGVRFHPLLNTRKMHTGIDWAAQTGTPILASGTGVIEEAGPKGQYGNYIRIRHANGYQTAYAHMSRFAQGVREGVKVRQGQVIGFVGNTGFSTGPHLHYEVLVNNRFVDPLSIQMPQERKLTGRQLNDFQKERGRIDDLMRRPPVRVAQVESK
;
A
#
# COMPACT_ATOMS: atom_id res chain seq x y z
N MET A 1 3.52 -7.90 -26.82
CA MET A 1 2.28 -8.32 -26.10
C MET A 1 1.11 -8.19 -27.07
N LEU A 2 0.18 -9.16 -27.07
CA LEU A 2 -0.99 -9.16 -27.94
C LEU A 2 -2.23 -8.69 -27.16
N VAL A 3 -3.10 -7.89 -27.77
CA VAL A 3 -4.39 -7.41 -27.22
C VAL A 3 -5.53 -7.68 -28.19
N PRO A 4 -6.79 -7.71 -27.75
CA PRO A 4 -7.93 -7.72 -28.65
C PRO A 4 -7.82 -6.65 -29.74
N SER A 5 -7.95 -7.07 -31.00
CA SER A 5 -7.95 -6.20 -32.17
C SER A 5 -9.12 -5.22 -32.08
N LEU A 6 -8.84 -3.93 -32.29
CA LEU A 6 -9.88 -2.90 -32.33
C LEU A 6 -10.66 -2.89 -33.65
N THR A 7 -10.20 -3.64 -34.66
CA THR A 7 -10.80 -3.66 -36.01
C THR A 7 -11.34 -5.03 -36.40
N ARG A 8 -10.97 -6.10 -35.70
CA ARG A 8 -11.36 -7.48 -36.01
C ARG A 8 -11.79 -8.23 -34.74
N THR A 9 -13.10 -8.35 -34.56
CA THR A 9 -13.70 -9.07 -33.43
C THR A 9 -13.15 -10.50 -33.33
N GLY A 10 -12.69 -10.88 -32.13
CA GLY A 10 -12.15 -12.22 -31.86
C GLY A 10 -10.69 -12.45 -32.27
N LYS A 11 -9.99 -11.46 -32.82
CA LYS A 11 -8.55 -11.55 -33.13
C LYS A 11 -7.70 -10.79 -32.12
N LEU A 12 -6.48 -11.25 -31.90
CA LEU A 12 -5.48 -10.55 -31.11
C LEU A 12 -4.47 -9.86 -32.04
N GLU A 13 -4.06 -8.65 -31.69
CA GLU A 13 -3.10 -7.82 -32.42
C GLU A 13 -1.95 -7.36 -31.51
N PRO A 14 -0.73 -7.23 -32.05
CA PRO A 14 0.40 -6.74 -31.27
C PRO A 14 0.23 -5.26 -30.93
N ILE A 15 0.33 -4.93 -29.64
CA ILE A 15 0.42 -3.53 -29.19
C ILE A 15 1.79 -2.93 -29.55
N ARG A 16 2.80 -3.80 -29.69
CA ARG A 16 4.18 -3.42 -29.94
C ARG A 16 4.87 -4.44 -30.83
N LEU A 17 5.57 -3.94 -31.83
CA LEU A 17 6.48 -4.70 -32.69
C LEU A 17 7.88 -4.08 -32.59
N THR A 18 8.89 -4.90 -32.33
CA THR A 18 10.29 -4.44 -32.29
C THR A 18 11.10 -5.24 -33.31
N VAL A 19 11.73 -4.53 -34.23
CA VAL A 19 12.61 -5.10 -35.25
C VAL A 19 14.06 -4.93 -34.80
N ARG A 20 14.82 -6.02 -34.89
CA ARG A 20 16.24 -6.08 -34.55
C ARG A 20 17.01 -6.75 -35.68
N ASP A 21 18.26 -6.36 -35.83
CA ASP A 21 19.24 -7.00 -36.70
C ASP A 21 20.39 -7.49 -35.81
N GLY A 22 20.41 -8.80 -35.53
CA GLY A 22 21.22 -9.37 -34.46
C GLY A 22 20.85 -8.77 -33.09
N SER A 23 21.85 -8.22 -32.38
CA SER A 23 21.66 -7.52 -31.10
C SER A 23 21.23 -6.05 -31.25
N THR A 24 21.27 -5.51 -32.46
CA THR A 24 21.07 -4.09 -32.74
C THR A 24 19.58 -3.80 -32.93
N HIS A 25 19.03 -2.90 -32.11
CA HIS A 25 17.67 -2.39 -32.28
C HIS A 25 17.58 -1.52 -33.55
N LYS A 26 16.52 -1.72 -34.34
CA LYS A 26 16.30 -0.95 -35.58
C LYS A 26 15.09 -0.05 -35.46
N VAL A 27 13.95 -0.57 -34.99
CA VAL A 27 12.74 0.21 -34.79
C VAL A 27 11.80 -0.47 -33.81
N THR A 28 11.10 0.30 -32.99
CA THR A 28 9.94 -0.16 -32.21
C THR A 28 8.71 0.59 -32.67
N VAL A 29 7.67 -0.13 -33.07
CA VAL A 29 6.36 0.42 -33.42
C VAL A 29 5.39 0.12 -32.29
N ASN A 30 4.78 1.15 -31.71
CA ASN A 30 3.77 1.02 -30.66
C ASN A 30 2.41 1.49 -31.15
N ARG A 31 1.37 0.84 -30.66
CA ARG A 31 0.00 1.27 -30.86
C ARG A 31 -0.44 2.18 -29.72
N ASN A 32 -0.76 3.44 -30.02
CA ASN A 32 -1.22 4.41 -29.03
C ASN A 32 -2.68 4.15 -28.62
N ALA A 33 -3.18 4.89 -27.62
CA ALA A 33 -4.56 4.76 -27.13
C ALA A 33 -5.63 5.11 -28.18
N ALA A 34 -5.29 5.89 -29.21
CA ALA A 34 -6.14 6.18 -30.36
C ALA A 34 -6.13 5.06 -31.42
N GLY A 35 -5.27 4.05 -31.27
CA GLY A 35 -5.17 2.91 -32.17
C GLY A 35 -4.21 3.10 -33.34
N GLU A 36 -3.47 4.20 -33.37
CA GLU A 36 -2.46 4.54 -34.38
C GLU A 36 -1.12 3.91 -34.05
N PHE A 37 -0.36 3.56 -35.08
CA PHE A 37 0.98 2.98 -34.92
C PHE A 37 2.04 4.09 -35.01
N VAL A 38 2.81 4.25 -33.93
CA VAL A 38 3.89 5.24 -33.80
C VAL A 38 5.22 4.50 -33.76
N ALA A 39 6.11 4.81 -34.71
CA ALA A 39 7.46 4.25 -34.76
C ALA A 39 8.43 5.09 -33.91
N SER A 40 9.35 4.42 -33.21
CA SER A 40 10.42 5.03 -32.43
C SER A 40 11.75 4.35 -32.76
N ALA A 41 12.77 5.17 -32.99
CA ALA A 41 14.13 4.75 -33.31
C ALA A 41 14.94 4.37 -32.06
N THR A 42 14.52 4.82 -30.86
CA THR A 42 15.11 4.30 -29.62
C THR A 42 14.43 3.03 -29.14
N PRO A 43 15.20 2.10 -28.57
CA PRO A 43 14.62 1.04 -27.78
C PRO A 43 13.90 1.66 -26.59
N ILE A 44 12.58 1.53 -26.56
CA ILE A 44 11.83 1.67 -25.32
C ILE A 44 12.29 0.50 -24.46
N ASN A 45 13.27 0.78 -23.60
CA ASN A 45 13.68 -0.12 -22.55
C ASN A 45 12.52 -0.15 -21.55
N ASP A 46 11.56 -1.05 -21.79
CA ASP A 46 10.89 -1.68 -20.65
C ASP A 46 12.04 -2.23 -19.81
N GLY A 47 12.21 -1.73 -18.59
CA GLY A 47 13.14 -2.29 -17.62
C GLY A 47 12.73 -3.71 -17.25
N VAL A 48 12.80 -4.65 -18.18
CA VAL A 48 12.94 -6.07 -17.94
C VAL A 48 14.43 -6.34 -18.09
N SER A 49 15.17 -6.01 -17.03
CA SER A 49 16.36 -6.80 -16.73
C SER A 49 15.89 -8.24 -16.69
N ARG A 50 16.24 -9.02 -17.72
CA ARG A 50 16.25 -10.47 -17.64
C ARG A 50 17.29 -10.82 -16.57
N SER A 51 16.90 -10.77 -15.30
CA SER A 51 17.64 -11.50 -14.28
C SER A 51 17.46 -12.98 -14.61
N ASN A 52 18.59 -13.69 -14.63
CA ASN A 52 18.69 -15.09 -14.94
C ASN A 52 17.60 -15.91 -14.24
N GLN A 53 17.12 -16.91 -14.97
CA GLN A 53 16.18 -17.95 -14.56
C GLN A 53 16.36 -18.35 -13.08
N GLY A 54 15.29 -18.26 -12.26
CA GLY A 54 15.23 -18.95 -10.97
C GLY A 54 14.44 -18.26 -9.85
N ALA A 55 14.58 -16.94 -9.64
CA ALA A 55 13.91 -16.25 -8.54
C ALA A 55 13.40 -14.88 -8.99
N ALA A 56 12.09 -14.69 -9.03
CA ALA A 56 11.56 -13.35 -9.26
C ALA A 56 11.89 -12.45 -8.07
N ALA A 57 12.51 -11.31 -8.38
CA ALA A 57 12.81 -10.28 -7.41
C ALA A 57 11.53 -9.82 -6.68
N SER A 58 11.68 -9.36 -5.44
CA SER A 58 10.59 -8.74 -4.69
C SER A 58 10.09 -7.48 -5.40
N LEU A 59 8.88 -7.05 -5.07
CA LEU A 59 8.35 -5.78 -5.57
C LEU A 59 9.27 -4.62 -5.20
N TYR A 60 9.84 -4.62 -3.99
CA TYR A 60 10.88 -3.67 -3.57
C TYR A 60 12.04 -3.61 -4.57
N ALA A 61 12.69 -4.75 -4.82
CA ALA A 61 13.88 -4.80 -5.64
C ALA A 61 13.57 -4.43 -7.09
N SER A 62 12.43 -4.89 -7.62
CA SER A 62 12.00 -4.57 -8.98
C SER A 62 11.74 -3.07 -9.15
N LEU A 63 11.03 -2.45 -8.19
CA LEU A 63 10.78 -1.02 -8.18
C LEU A 63 12.08 -0.23 -8.05
N TYR A 64 12.91 -0.58 -7.06
CA TYR A 64 14.14 0.14 -6.78
C TYR A 64 15.08 0.14 -7.98
N GLN A 65 15.24 -1.01 -8.65
CA GLN A 65 16.07 -1.13 -9.85
C GLN A 65 15.49 -0.39 -11.05
N ALA A 66 14.17 -0.49 -11.28
CA ALA A 66 13.51 0.23 -12.36
C ALA A 66 13.66 1.75 -12.18
N ALA A 67 13.42 2.26 -10.97
CA ALA A 67 13.54 3.68 -10.67
C ALA A 67 14.99 4.18 -10.79
N LEU A 68 15.96 3.42 -10.28
CA LEU A 68 17.39 3.75 -10.46
C LEU A 68 17.79 3.81 -11.94
N SER A 69 17.30 2.88 -12.77
CA SER A 69 17.61 2.87 -14.21
C SER A 69 17.02 4.07 -14.97
N GLN A 70 16.03 4.75 -14.39
CA GLN A 70 15.44 5.97 -14.91
C GLN A 70 16.10 7.24 -14.34
N GLY A 71 17.22 7.11 -13.61
CA GLY A 71 17.97 8.24 -13.06
C GLY A 71 17.36 8.87 -11.80
N LEU A 72 16.41 8.20 -11.15
CA LEU A 72 15.84 8.72 -9.90
C LEU A 72 16.86 8.65 -8.75
N PRO A 73 17.03 9.74 -7.97
CA PRO A 73 17.85 9.74 -6.76
C PRO A 73 17.34 8.70 -5.75
N ARG A 74 18.26 8.10 -4.98
CA ARG A 74 17.92 7.06 -3.99
C ARG A 74 16.92 7.57 -2.96
N GLU A 75 17.06 8.83 -2.56
CA GLU A 75 16.22 9.51 -1.60
C GLU A 75 14.77 9.59 -2.08
N THR A 76 14.58 9.87 -3.38
CA THR A 76 13.26 9.91 -4.03
C THR A 76 12.63 8.51 -4.08
N ILE A 77 13.41 7.48 -4.40
CA ILE A 77 12.95 6.10 -4.42
C ILE A 77 12.51 5.67 -3.02
N GLU A 78 13.31 5.96 -2.00
CA GLU A 78 12.95 5.70 -0.61
C GLU A 78 11.70 6.44 -0.16
N GLN A 79 11.54 7.70 -0.59
CA GLN A 79 10.35 8.50 -0.31
C GLN A 79 9.09 7.83 -0.89
N ILE A 80 9.13 7.39 -2.15
CA ILE A 80 8.02 6.68 -2.81
C ILE A 80 7.70 5.39 -2.07
N ILE A 81 8.72 4.59 -1.73
CA ILE A 81 8.52 3.35 -0.98
C ILE A 81 7.87 3.64 0.37
N LYS A 82 8.31 4.68 1.09
CA LYS A 82 7.71 5.10 2.37
C LYS A 82 6.25 5.54 2.22
N ILE A 83 5.91 6.27 1.15
CA ILE A 83 4.52 6.71 0.86
C ILE A 83 3.60 5.49 0.69
N HIS A 84 4.03 4.46 -0.01
CA HIS A 84 3.19 3.29 -0.33
C HIS A 84 3.32 2.12 0.65
N ALA A 85 4.29 2.16 1.57
CA ALA A 85 4.64 1.04 2.44
C ALA A 85 3.47 0.50 3.25
N TYR A 86 2.53 1.34 3.65
CA TYR A 86 1.44 0.91 4.53
C TYR A 86 0.38 0.07 3.82
N GLU A 87 0.14 0.36 2.55
CA GLU A 87 -0.95 -0.26 1.80
C GLU A 87 -0.40 -1.25 0.75
N THR A 88 0.92 -1.24 0.48
CA THR A 88 1.59 -2.15 -0.45
C THR A 88 2.64 -3.02 0.26
N ASP A 89 2.47 -4.35 0.18
CA ASP A 89 3.47 -5.31 0.67
C ASP A 89 4.65 -5.44 -0.32
N PHE A 90 5.72 -4.71 -0.06
CA PHE A 90 6.90 -4.69 -0.94
C PHE A 90 7.76 -5.95 -0.89
N ARG A 91 7.53 -6.83 0.09
CA ARG A 91 8.24 -8.11 0.22
C ARG A 91 7.71 -9.17 -0.75
N ARG A 92 6.48 -9.00 -1.24
CA ARG A 92 5.86 -9.95 -2.16
C ARG A 92 6.62 -9.99 -3.49
N ARG A 93 6.41 -11.08 -4.23
CA ARG A 93 6.91 -11.22 -5.61
C ARG A 93 6.28 -10.19 -6.54
N ALA A 94 7.09 -9.53 -7.37
CA ALA A 94 6.61 -8.65 -8.42
C ALA A 94 5.87 -9.44 -9.52
N ARG A 95 4.81 -8.85 -10.07
CA ARG A 95 4.00 -9.39 -11.17
C ARG A 95 4.08 -8.45 -12.38
N LEU A 96 3.89 -8.99 -13.57
CA LEU A 96 3.86 -8.19 -14.82
C LEU A 96 2.73 -7.15 -14.86
N SER A 97 1.68 -7.36 -14.07
CA SER A 97 0.55 -6.43 -13.94
C SER A 97 0.80 -5.31 -12.92
N ASP A 98 1.92 -5.36 -12.19
CA ASP A 98 2.24 -4.32 -11.22
C ASP A 98 2.72 -3.07 -11.99
N LEU A 99 2.12 -1.91 -11.69
CA LEU A 99 2.44 -0.65 -12.34
C LEU A 99 2.82 0.38 -11.28
N ILE A 100 3.77 1.25 -11.62
CA ILE A 100 4.06 2.45 -10.84
C ILE A 100 3.98 3.67 -11.76
N GLU A 101 3.32 4.70 -11.25
CA GLU A 101 3.20 6.01 -11.88
C GLU A 101 3.82 7.03 -10.93
N MET A 102 4.59 7.97 -11.50
CA MET A 102 5.26 9.03 -10.77
C MET A 102 5.21 10.29 -11.62
N PHE A 103 4.93 11.42 -10.98
CA PHE A 103 4.87 12.72 -11.64
C PHE A 103 5.65 13.72 -10.80
N PHE A 104 6.60 14.39 -11.46
CA PHE A 104 7.53 15.34 -10.84
C PHE A 104 7.31 16.74 -11.39
N ASP A 105 7.64 17.73 -10.58
CA ASP A 105 7.79 19.10 -11.06
C ASP A 105 9.05 19.23 -11.93
N VAL A 106 9.03 20.10 -12.93
CA VAL A 106 10.16 20.37 -13.83
C VAL A 106 10.87 21.63 -13.32
N LYS A 107 12.12 21.49 -12.86
CA LYS A 107 12.97 22.65 -12.59
C LYS A 107 13.76 22.98 -13.85
N ASP A 108 13.49 24.15 -14.42
CA ASP A 108 14.15 24.79 -15.56
C ASP A 108 14.08 24.05 -16.91
N GLU A 109 13.33 24.63 -17.85
CA GLU A 109 13.10 24.11 -19.21
C GLU A 109 14.39 24.02 -20.07
N GLU A 110 15.46 24.72 -19.67
CA GLU A 110 16.69 24.89 -20.45
C GLU A 110 17.77 23.82 -20.21
N ARG A 111 17.68 22.99 -19.16
CA ARG A 111 18.68 21.94 -18.85
C ARG A 111 18.07 20.56 -18.57
N ALA A 112 16.98 20.20 -19.25
CA ALA A 112 16.20 19.00 -18.94
C ALA A 112 16.84 17.63 -19.30
N VAL A 113 18.06 17.57 -19.87
CA VAL A 113 18.66 16.28 -20.32
C VAL A 113 19.52 15.62 -19.23
N ASP A 114 19.98 16.38 -18.23
CA ASP A 114 20.88 15.89 -17.16
C ASP A 114 20.47 16.39 -15.76
N SER A 115 19.30 17.02 -15.64
CA SER A 115 18.82 17.57 -14.37
C SER A 115 18.11 16.50 -13.55
N GLN A 116 18.45 16.43 -12.26
CA GLN A 116 17.71 15.61 -11.31
C GLN A 116 16.22 15.97 -11.33
N PRO A 117 15.31 14.99 -11.22
CA PRO A 117 13.88 15.27 -11.19
C PRO A 117 13.54 16.25 -10.06
N GLY A 118 12.60 17.16 -10.33
CA GLY A 118 12.13 18.13 -9.35
C GLY A 118 11.33 17.47 -8.23
N GLU A 119 10.42 18.23 -7.60
CA GLU A 119 9.65 17.69 -6.47
C GLU A 119 8.64 16.64 -6.94
N LEU A 120 8.54 15.50 -6.25
CA LEU A 120 7.52 14.49 -6.52
C LEU A 120 6.12 15.05 -6.20
N LEU A 121 5.31 15.31 -7.23
CA LEU A 121 3.96 15.87 -7.10
C LEU A 121 2.89 14.77 -6.94
N PHE A 122 3.07 13.64 -7.61
CA PHE A 122 2.12 12.52 -7.54
C PHE A 122 2.82 11.18 -7.67
N THR A 123 2.28 10.16 -7.01
CA THR A 123 2.69 8.77 -7.22
C THR A 123 1.51 7.83 -7.07
N ALA A 124 1.48 6.79 -7.91
CA ALA A 124 0.54 5.69 -7.77
C ALA A 124 1.21 4.33 -7.93
N ILE A 125 0.75 3.33 -7.17
CA ILE A 125 1.11 1.94 -7.38
C ILE A 125 -0.17 1.14 -7.63
N THR A 126 -0.20 0.39 -8.73
CA THR A 126 -1.25 -0.58 -9.02
C THR A 126 -0.74 -1.98 -8.76
N THR A 127 -1.40 -2.70 -7.85
CA THR A 127 -1.07 -4.09 -7.50
C THR A 127 -2.31 -4.96 -7.48
N GLY A 128 -2.30 -6.08 -8.21
CA GLY A 128 -3.43 -7.02 -8.22
C GLY A 128 -4.79 -6.38 -8.55
N GLY A 129 -4.80 -5.32 -9.37
CA GLY A 129 -5.99 -4.57 -9.77
C GLY A 129 -6.37 -3.39 -8.85
N ASP A 130 -5.73 -3.26 -7.68
CA ASP A 130 -5.97 -2.16 -6.75
C ASP A 130 -4.93 -1.05 -6.99
N THR A 131 -5.38 0.18 -7.28
CA THR A 131 -4.51 1.36 -7.48
C THR A 131 -4.54 2.26 -6.25
N GLN A 132 -3.37 2.54 -5.68
CA GLN A 132 -3.17 3.48 -4.60
C GLN A 132 -2.57 4.76 -5.15
N ARG A 133 -3.23 5.90 -4.94
CA ARG A 133 -2.82 7.21 -5.45
C ARG A 133 -2.54 8.16 -4.31
N TYR A 134 -1.45 8.91 -4.43
CA TYR A 134 -1.06 9.92 -3.48
C TYR A 134 -0.60 11.20 -4.17
N PHE A 135 -1.05 12.33 -3.61
CA PHE A 135 -0.80 13.68 -4.12
C PHE A 135 -0.03 14.48 -3.07
N ARG A 136 1.01 15.19 -3.50
CA ARG A 136 1.76 16.10 -2.65
C ARG A 136 0.87 17.27 -2.26
N PHE A 137 0.89 17.63 -0.98
CA PHE A 137 0.22 18.83 -0.49
C PHE A 137 1.04 19.49 0.61
N ARG A 138 1.13 20.82 0.55
CA ARG A 138 1.71 21.64 1.61
C ARG A 138 0.59 22.23 2.44
N THR A 139 0.53 21.87 3.71
CA THR A 139 -0.44 22.43 4.64
C THR A 139 -0.11 23.89 5.00
N PRO A 140 -1.06 24.69 5.52
CA PRO A 140 -0.82 26.09 5.88
C PRO A 140 0.31 26.29 6.91
N ASP A 141 0.55 25.30 7.77
CA ASP A 141 1.67 25.23 8.73
C ASP A 141 3.03 24.89 8.07
N GLY A 142 3.09 24.80 6.74
CA GLY A 142 4.31 24.58 5.97
C GLY A 142 4.74 23.11 5.85
N GLN A 143 4.02 22.18 6.49
CA GLN A 143 4.32 20.74 6.37
C GLN A 143 3.95 20.22 4.99
N VAL A 144 4.85 19.45 4.38
CA VAL A 144 4.60 18.77 3.11
C VAL A 144 4.41 17.28 3.40
N ASP A 145 3.28 16.73 2.98
CA ASP A 145 3.00 15.29 3.03
C ASP A 145 2.23 14.86 1.78
N TYR A 146 1.94 13.57 1.68
CA TYR A 146 1.27 12.94 0.55
C TYR A 146 -0.07 12.40 1.01
N TYR A 147 -1.14 12.77 0.29
CA TYR A 147 -2.51 12.47 0.69
C TYR A 147 -3.23 11.69 -0.40
N ASP A 148 -4.06 10.75 0.03
CA ASP A 148 -4.99 10.05 -0.87
C ASP A 148 -6.11 10.99 -1.35
N GLU A 149 -6.93 10.51 -2.28
CA GLU A 149 -8.03 11.29 -2.88
C GLU A 149 -9.04 11.84 -1.86
N SER A 150 -9.10 11.23 -0.66
CA SER A 150 -9.98 11.62 0.45
C SER A 150 -9.30 12.54 1.48
N GLY A 151 -8.04 12.92 1.25
CA GLY A 151 -7.27 13.79 2.14
C GLY A 151 -6.69 13.08 3.37
N ASN A 152 -6.55 11.75 3.36
CA ASN A 152 -5.81 11.04 4.41
C ASN A 152 -4.34 10.93 3.99
N ASN A 153 -3.41 11.20 4.91
CA ASN A 153 -1.99 11.09 4.58
C ASN A 153 -1.55 9.64 4.32
N SER A 154 -0.41 9.51 3.66
CA SER A 154 0.23 8.23 3.29
C SER A 154 0.64 7.37 4.48
N LYS A 155 0.73 7.98 5.67
CA LYS A 155 1.16 7.34 6.92
C LYS A 155 -0.03 6.73 7.67
N LYS A 156 -0.69 5.73 7.07
CA LYS A 156 -1.77 4.97 7.71
C LYS A 156 -1.20 3.85 8.56
N PHE A 157 -1.09 4.06 9.87
CA PHE A 157 -0.59 3.02 10.78
C PHE A 157 -1.73 2.20 11.39
N LEU A 158 -1.44 0.96 11.82
CA LEU A 158 -2.36 0.10 12.57
C LEU A 158 -3.05 0.84 13.73
N MET A 159 -4.38 0.82 13.78
CA MET A 159 -5.15 1.41 14.88
C MET A 159 -4.73 0.79 16.21
N ARG A 160 -4.32 1.63 17.17
CA ARG A 160 -3.99 1.20 18.55
C ARG A 160 -5.20 0.67 19.30
N ARG A 161 -6.37 1.26 19.03
CA ARG A 161 -7.65 0.88 19.61
C ARG A 161 -8.59 0.41 18.50
N PRO A 162 -8.65 -0.90 18.20
CA PRO A 162 -9.50 -1.46 17.14
C PRO A 162 -10.99 -1.51 17.52
N MET A 163 -11.49 -0.57 18.32
CA MET A 163 -12.89 -0.49 18.75
C MET A 163 -13.32 0.97 18.88
N ARG A 164 -14.55 1.25 18.45
CA ARG A 164 -15.20 2.56 18.55
C ARG A 164 -16.42 2.45 19.48
N SER A 165 -16.17 2.53 20.78
CA SER A 165 -17.20 2.68 21.82
C SER A 165 -16.62 3.52 22.97
N GLU A 166 -17.48 4.31 23.61
CA GLU A 166 -17.12 5.18 24.75
C GLU A 166 -16.73 4.38 25.99
N ASP A 167 -17.23 3.14 26.10
CA ASP A 167 -16.99 2.27 27.26
C ASP A 167 -15.70 1.42 27.16
N VAL A 168 -14.90 1.61 26.11
CA VAL A 168 -13.67 0.83 25.90
C VAL A 168 -12.56 1.31 26.82
N ARG A 169 -12.06 0.42 27.69
CA ARG A 169 -11.00 0.73 28.66
C ARG A 169 -9.84 -0.27 28.55
N LEU A 170 -8.61 0.23 28.73
CA LEU A 170 -7.43 -0.65 28.80
C LEU A 170 -7.48 -1.41 30.12
N ALA A 171 -7.73 -2.72 30.06
CA ALA A 171 -7.78 -3.59 31.21
C ALA A 171 -6.40 -4.18 31.54
N SER A 172 -5.61 -4.48 30.52
CA SER A 172 -4.23 -4.95 30.72
C SER A 172 -3.29 -4.60 29.58
N GLY A 173 -2.03 -4.32 29.93
CA GLY A 173 -0.95 -4.00 28.98
C GLY A 173 -0.09 -5.21 28.62
N PHE A 174 0.79 -5.01 27.64
CA PHE A 174 1.76 -6.00 27.17
C PHE A 174 2.89 -6.23 28.19
N GLY A 175 3.43 -7.45 28.25
CA GLY A 175 4.61 -7.77 29.06
C GLY A 175 4.37 -8.82 30.15
N VAL A 176 5.42 -9.09 30.94
CA VAL A 176 5.34 -10.06 32.03
C VAL A 176 4.50 -9.50 33.17
N ARG A 177 3.41 -10.20 33.49
CA ARG A 177 2.52 -9.83 34.60
C ARG A 177 2.10 -11.04 35.40
N PHE A 178 1.55 -10.79 36.58
CA PHE A 178 0.95 -11.83 37.40
C PHE A 178 -0.37 -12.30 36.74
N HIS A 179 -0.50 -13.59 36.50
CA HIS A 179 -1.63 -14.17 35.81
C HIS A 179 -2.75 -14.53 36.81
N PRO A 180 -3.93 -13.89 36.74
CA PRO A 180 -4.95 -13.97 37.79
C PRO A 180 -5.52 -15.37 38.01
N LEU A 181 -5.53 -16.22 36.98
CA LEU A 181 -6.04 -17.61 37.08
C LEU A 181 -4.96 -18.66 37.41
N LEU A 182 -3.68 -18.36 37.13
CA LEU A 182 -2.60 -19.36 37.25
C LEU A 182 -1.69 -19.08 38.45
N ASN A 183 -1.86 -17.92 39.09
CA ASN A 183 -1.06 -17.47 40.23
C ASN A 183 0.46 -17.43 39.96
N THR A 184 0.86 -17.28 38.70
CA THR A 184 2.26 -17.24 38.24
C THR A 184 2.53 -16.01 37.37
N ARG A 185 3.80 -15.63 37.23
CA ARG A 185 4.20 -14.60 36.25
C ARG A 185 4.15 -15.20 34.85
N LYS A 186 3.32 -14.62 33.97
CA LYS A 186 3.17 -15.05 32.58
C LYS A 186 3.35 -13.86 31.65
N MET A 187 3.96 -14.11 30.49
CA MET A 187 4.05 -13.13 29.42
C MET A 187 2.66 -12.90 28.82
N HIS A 188 2.22 -11.64 28.81
CA HIS A 188 1.05 -11.20 28.07
C HIS A 188 1.50 -10.65 26.71
N THR A 189 1.14 -11.35 25.64
CA THR A 189 1.61 -11.11 24.26
C THR A 189 0.84 -10.02 23.51
N GLY A 190 -0.13 -9.38 24.17
CA GLY A 190 -0.96 -8.32 23.62
C GLY A 190 -1.44 -7.35 24.68
N ILE A 191 -2.52 -6.63 24.37
CA ILE A 191 -3.26 -5.78 25.31
C ILE A 191 -4.72 -6.23 25.39
N ASP A 192 -5.31 -6.05 26.57
CA ASP A 192 -6.72 -6.38 26.81
C ASP A 192 -7.53 -5.09 26.88
N TRP A 193 -8.50 -4.96 25.98
CA TRP A 193 -9.48 -3.89 26.01
C TRP A 193 -10.80 -4.42 26.55
N ALA A 194 -11.19 -4.02 27.75
CA ALA A 194 -12.50 -4.34 28.29
C ALA A 194 -13.58 -3.58 27.52
N ALA A 195 -14.62 -4.31 27.12
CA ALA A 195 -15.77 -3.79 26.39
C ALA A 195 -16.95 -4.75 26.53
N GLN A 196 -18.18 -4.26 26.37
CA GLN A 196 -19.37 -5.11 26.44
C GLN A 196 -19.39 -6.14 25.31
N THR A 197 -19.91 -7.34 25.58
CA THR A 197 -20.15 -8.37 24.56
C THR A 197 -20.97 -7.78 23.42
N GLY A 198 -20.55 -8.04 22.18
CA GLY A 198 -21.20 -7.50 21.00
C GLY A 198 -20.62 -6.17 20.50
N THR A 199 -19.68 -5.54 21.22
CA THR A 199 -18.99 -4.33 20.74
C THR A 199 -18.27 -4.62 19.41
N PRO A 200 -18.44 -3.82 18.35
CA PRO A 200 -17.78 -4.05 17.07
C PRO A 200 -16.25 -3.96 17.18
N ILE A 201 -15.57 -4.96 16.63
CA ILE A 201 -14.11 -5.03 16.49
C ILE A 201 -13.76 -4.67 15.06
N LEU A 202 -12.80 -3.75 14.89
CA LEU A 202 -12.36 -3.21 13.62
C LEU A 202 -10.99 -3.78 13.22
N ALA A 203 -10.77 -4.00 11.93
CA ALA A 203 -9.44 -4.26 11.40
C ALA A 203 -8.54 -3.04 11.65
N SER A 204 -7.42 -3.26 12.32
CA SER A 204 -6.50 -2.18 12.70
C SER A 204 -5.79 -1.60 11.49
N GLY A 205 -5.63 -2.37 10.40
CA GLY A 205 -5.06 -1.92 9.15
C GLY A 205 -5.62 -2.70 7.97
N THR A 206 -5.40 -2.18 6.76
CA THR A 206 -5.68 -2.91 5.52
C THR A 206 -4.81 -4.16 5.47
N GLY A 207 -5.38 -5.29 5.02
CA GLY A 207 -4.66 -6.55 4.99
C GLY A 207 -5.48 -7.72 4.47
N VAL A 208 -4.95 -8.91 4.69
CA VAL A 208 -5.60 -10.19 4.33
C VAL A 208 -5.75 -11.02 5.59
N ILE A 209 -6.93 -11.59 5.80
CA ILE A 209 -7.18 -12.52 6.91
C ILE A 209 -6.39 -13.81 6.66
N GLU A 210 -5.44 -14.11 7.54
CA GLU A 210 -4.64 -15.35 7.50
C GLU A 210 -5.29 -16.48 8.28
N GLU A 211 -6.01 -16.16 9.35
CA GLU A 211 -6.71 -17.14 10.17
C GLU A 211 -8.03 -16.53 10.64
N ALA A 212 -9.12 -17.30 10.60
CA ALA A 212 -10.40 -16.95 11.19
C ALA A 212 -11.10 -18.22 11.67
N GLY A 213 -11.31 -18.35 12.98
CA GLY A 213 -11.93 -19.53 13.57
C GLY A 213 -11.62 -19.73 15.05
N PRO A 214 -12.07 -20.84 15.65
CA PRO A 214 -11.69 -21.23 17.01
C PRO A 214 -10.19 -21.53 17.12
N LYS A 215 -9.51 -21.01 18.15
CA LYS A 215 -8.06 -21.17 18.37
C LYS A 215 -7.70 -21.37 19.84
N GLY A 216 -7.97 -22.56 20.37
CA GLY A 216 -7.55 -22.97 21.72
C GLY A 216 -7.91 -21.93 22.79
N GLN A 217 -6.91 -21.47 23.56
CA GLN A 217 -7.09 -20.49 24.64
C GLN A 217 -7.60 -19.12 24.14
N TYR A 218 -7.38 -18.76 22.88
CA TYR A 218 -7.85 -17.49 22.33
C TYR A 218 -9.37 -17.49 22.03
N GLY A 219 -10.04 -18.65 22.07
CA GLY A 219 -11.45 -18.74 21.69
C GLY A 219 -11.64 -18.44 20.21
N ASN A 220 -12.67 -17.66 19.86
CA ASN A 220 -12.84 -17.19 18.49
C ASN A 220 -11.79 -16.13 18.16
N TYR A 221 -11.04 -16.39 17.09
CA TYR A 221 -9.80 -15.70 16.78
C TYR A 221 -9.76 -15.28 15.31
N ILE A 222 -9.18 -14.10 15.08
CA ILE A 222 -8.78 -13.63 13.74
C ILE A 222 -7.32 -13.20 13.79
N ARG A 223 -6.54 -13.59 12.77
CA ARG A 223 -5.24 -12.96 12.46
C ARG A 223 -5.28 -12.33 11.08
N ILE A 224 -4.85 -11.08 10.99
CA ILE A 224 -4.74 -10.32 9.74
C ILE A 224 -3.26 -10.06 9.48
N ARG A 225 -2.80 -10.36 8.26
CA ARG A 225 -1.50 -9.92 7.75
C ARG A 225 -1.66 -8.62 6.99
N HIS A 226 -0.78 -7.70 7.30
CA HIS A 226 -0.65 -6.39 6.68
C HIS A 226 0.63 -6.33 5.83
N ALA A 227 0.86 -5.19 5.20
CA ALA A 227 2.07 -4.95 4.44
C ALA A 227 3.34 -5.07 5.33
N ASN A 228 4.47 -5.41 4.71
CA ASN A 228 5.81 -5.31 5.29
C ASN A 228 6.03 -6.09 6.60
N GLY A 229 5.32 -7.21 6.77
CA GLY A 229 5.54 -8.13 7.88
C GLY A 229 4.82 -7.76 9.18
N TYR A 230 3.92 -6.77 9.14
CA TYR A 230 3.00 -6.50 10.24
C TYR A 230 1.85 -7.50 10.23
N GLN A 231 1.44 -7.95 11.42
CA GLN A 231 0.23 -8.73 11.63
C GLN A 231 -0.49 -8.20 12.86
N THR A 232 -1.81 -8.36 12.88
CA THR A 232 -2.64 -8.12 14.06
C THR A 232 -3.48 -9.34 14.37
N ALA A 233 -3.70 -9.59 15.65
CA ALA A 233 -4.55 -10.66 16.11
C ALA A 233 -5.60 -10.17 17.09
N TYR A 234 -6.75 -10.83 17.04
CA TYR A 234 -7.96 -10.45 17.76
C TYR A 234 -8.59 -11.70 18.32
N ALA A 235 -8.78 -11.76 19.63
CA ALA A 235 -9.24 -12.96 20.33
C ALA A 235 -10.45 -12.72 21.22
N HIS A 236 -10.97 -13.80 21.79
CA HIS A 236 -12.12 -13.87 22.68
C HIS A 236 -13.43 -13.37 22.07
N MET A 237 -13.54 -13.38 20.73
CA MET A 237 -14.74 -12.86 20.05
C MET A 237 -16.00 -13.67 20.39
N SER A 238 -17.15 -13.01 20.37
CA SER A 238 -18.45 -13.72 20.46
C SER A 238 -18.81 -14.34 19.10
N ARG A 239 -18.60 -13.59 18.02
CA ARG A 239 -18.86 -14.02 16.63
C ARG A 239 -18.04 -13.20 15.64
N PHE A 240 -17.86 -13.73 14.44
CA PHE A 240 -17.27 -13.03 13.31
C PHE A 240 -18.31 -12.19 12.57
N ALA A 241 -17.87 -11.14 11.87
CA ALA A 241 -18.73 -10.39 10.96
C ALA A 241 -19.05 -11.21 9.70
N GLN A 242 -20.12 -10.87 8.99
CA GLN A 242 -20.51 -11.59 7.77
C GLN A 242 -19.39 -11.53 6.71
N GLY A 243 -19.13 -12.66 6.06
CA GLY A 243 -18.11 -12.76 5.00
C GLY A 243 -16.67 -12.81 5.49
N VAL A 244 -16.44 -12.73 6.81
CA VAL A 244 -15.10 -12.86 7.40
C VAL A 244 -14.68 -14.32 7.43
N ARG A 245 -13.62 -14.63 6.68
CA ARG A 245 -12.98 -15.94 6.59
C ARG A 245 -11.55 -15.80 6.09
N GLU A 246 -10.75 -16.86 6.22
CA GLU A 246 -9.39 -16.91 5.69
C GLU A 246 -9.34 -16.54 4.19
N GLY A 247 -8.31 -15.78 3.82
CA GLY A 247 -8.04 -15.28 2.47
C GLY A 247 -8.78 -13.99 2.09
N VAL A 248 -9.74 -13.53 2.90
CA VAL A 248 -10.50 -12.30 2.59
C VAL A 248 -9.64 -11.06 2.83
N LYS A 249 -9.67 -10.14 1.86
CA LYS A 249 -9.09 -8.79 2.01
C LYS A 249 -10.00 -7.95 2.91
N VAL A 250 -9.39 -7.21 3.83
CA VAL A 250 -10.09 -6.26 4.69
C VAL A 250 -9.42 -4.90 4.63
N ARG A 251 -10.21 -3.84 4.78
CA ARG A 251 -9.70 -2.46 4.87
C ARG A 251 -9.58 -2.03 6.33
N GLN A 252 -8.66 -1.12 6.62
CA GLN A 252 -8.61 -0.50 7.94
C GLN A 252 -9.97 0.06 8.36
N GLY A 253 -10.36 -0.16 9.61
CA GLY A 253 -11.64 0.29 10.16
C GLY A 253 -12.84 -0.57 9.77
N GLN A 254 -12.69 -1.59 8.92
CA GLN A 254 -13.75 -2.54 8.59
C GLN A 254 -14.11 -3.39 9.82
N VAL A 255 -15.40 -3.59 10.07
CA VAL A 255 -15.87 -4.50 11.13
C VAL A 255 -15.51 -5.94 10.76
N ILE A 256 -14.77 -6.62 11.64
CA ILE A 256 -14.31 -8.01 11.44
C ILE A 256 -14.98 -9.01 12.39
N GLY A 257 -15.54 -8.52 13.49
CA GLY A 257 -16.16 -9.37 14.49
C GLY A 257 -16.68 -8.54 15.65
N PHE A 258 -17.04 -9.24 16.73
CA PHE A 258 -17.64 -8.60 17.89
C PHE A 258 -17.04 -9.17 19.18
N VAL A 259 -16.84 -8.30 20.17
CA VAL A 259 -16.31 -8.65 21.49
C VAL A 259 -17.15 -9.77 22.11
N GLY A 260 -16.49 -10.65 22.84
CA GLY A 260 -17.13 -11.73 23.58
C GLY A 260 -16.30 -12.12 24.79
N ASN A 261 -16.47 -13.38 25.20
CA ASN A 261 -15.80 -13.97 26.34
C ASN A 261 -15.47 -15.45 26.06
N THR A 262 -15.07 -15.76 24.82
CA THR A 262 -14.78 -17.15 24.40
C THR A 262 -13.33 -17.53 24.72
N GLY A 263 -13.06 -18.83 24.86
CA GLY A 263 -11.72 -19.31 25.21
C GLY A 263 -11.39 -19.07 26.69
N PHE A 264 -10.11 -18.83 26.97
CA PHE A 264 -9.61 -18.64 28.33
C PHE A 264 -9.67 -17.16 28.73
N SER A 265 -10.85 -16.72 29.14
CA SER A 265 -11.17 -15.33 29.48
C SER A 265 -12.00 -15.26 30.76
N THR A 266 -11.75 -14.26 31.61
CA THR A 266 -12.47 -14.05 32.88
C THR A 266 -13.69 -13.15 32.75
N GLY A 267 -13.78 -12.38 31.66
CA GLY A 267 -14.90 -11.48 31.40
C GLY A 267 -14.81 -10.85 30.01
N PRO A 268 -15.87 -10.17 29.54
CA PRO A 268 -15.92 -9.63 28.19
C PRO A 268 -14.78 -8.63 27.89
N HIS A 269 -13.92 -8.98 26.94
CA HIS A 269 -12.83 -8.13 26.48
C HIS A 269 -12.35 -8.55 25.09
N LEU A 270 -11.62 -7.65 24.42
CA LEU A 270 -10.80 -7.97 23.27
C LEU A 270 -9.35 -8.12 23.72
N HIS A 271 -8.79 -9.31 23.52
CA HIS A 271 -7.34 -9.48 23.54
C HIS A 271 -6.78 -9.17 22.15
N TYR A 272 -5.91 -8.16 22.06
CA TYR A 272 -5.37 -7.59 20.83
C TYR A 272 -3.84 -7.69 20.81
N GLU A 273 -3.30 -8.34 19.79
CA GLU A 273 -1.86 -8.51 19.61
C GLU A 273 -1.39 -7.84 18.32
N VAL A 274 -0.16 -7.32 18.35
CA VAL A 274 0.55 -6.87 17.15
C VAL A 274 1.83 -7.68 17.03
N LEU A 275 2.08 -8.18 15.82
CA LEU A 275 3.32 -8.87 15.48
C LEU A 275 4.06 -8.12 14.38
N VAL A 276 5.38 -8.07 14.50
CA VAL A 276 6.28 -7.56 13.47
C VAL A 276 7.26 -8.66 13.14
N ASN A 277 7.24 -9.16 11.90
CA ASN A 277 8.03 -10.30 11.47
C ASN A 277 7.89 -11.50 12.42
N ASN A 278 6.63 -11.86 12.72
CA ASN A 278 6.23 -12.95 13.60
C ASN A 278 6.69 -12.83 15.07
N ARG A 279 7.12 -11.65 15.53
CA ARG A 279 7.45 -11.39 16.93
C ARG A 279 6.40 -10.47 17.55
N PHE A 280 5.87 -10.85 18.70
CA PHE A 280 4.96 -10.01 19.48
C PHE A 280 5.67 -8.73 19.95
N VAL A 281 5.02 -7.60 19.76
CA VAL A 281 5.51 -6.29 20.21
C VAL A 281 4.41 -5.60 21.00
N ASP A 282 4.79 -4.70 21.91
CA ASP A 282 3.80 -3.91 22.66
C ASP A 282 3.04 -2.98 21.70
N PRO A 283 1.72 -3.18 21.48
CA PRO A 283 0.92 -2.35 20.60
C PRO A 283 0.91 -0.86 20.95
N LEU A 284 1.13 -0.50 22.23
CA LEU A 284 1.15 0.88 22.70
C LEU A 284 2.50 1.57 22.46
N SER A 285 3.59 0.79 22.42
CA SER A 285 4.96 1.27 22.19
C SER A 285 5.25 1.63 20.74
N ILE A 286 4.44 1.14 19.79
CA ILE A 286 4.70 1.34 18.36
C ILE A 286 4.54 2.83 18.05
N GLN A 287 5.64 3.48 17.69
CA GLN A 287 5.67 4.90 17.34
C GLN A 287 4.81 5.14 16.10
N MET A 288 3.75 5.92 16.26
CA MET A 288 2.85 6.30 15.18
C MET A 288 3.30 7.65 14.63
N PRO A 289 3.64 7.78 13.34
CA PRO A 289 3.40 9.05 12.68
C PRO A 289 1.90 9.35 12.78
N GLN A 290 1.51 10.59 13.07
CA GLN A 290 0.08 10.89 13.19
C GLN A 290 -0.61 10.70 11.82
N GLU A 291 -1.62 9.84 11.81
CA GLU A 291 -2.60 9.79 10.73
C GLU A 291 -3.27 11.17 10.69
N ARG A 292 -2.97 11.94 9.66
CA ARG A 292 -3.50 13.29 9.48
C ARG A 292 -4.55 13.22 8.38
N LYS A 293 -5.80 13.44 8.75
CA LYS A 293 -6.90 13.64 7.82
C LYS A 293 -7.16 15.13 7.67
N LEU A 294 -7.08 15.63 6.44
CA LEU A 294 -7.44 17.01 6.14
C LEU A 294 -8.95 17.20 6.30
N THR A 295 -9.35 18.31 6.93
CA THR A 295 -10.75 18.65 7.16
C THR A 295 -11.03 20.12 6.86
N GLY A 296 -12.30 20.47 6.66
CA GLY A 296 -12.75 21.85 6.44
C GLY A 296 -11.99 22.55 5.32
N ARG A 297 -11.41 23.72 5.64
CA ARG A 297 -10.65 24.54 4.69
C ARG A 297 -9.43 23.82 4.10
N GLN A 298 -8.70 23.05 4.92
CA GLN A 298 -7.51 22.33 4.45
C GLN A 298 -7.87 21.27 3.41
N LEU A 299 -9.00 20.58 3.59
CA LEU A 299 -9.49 19.60 2.61
C LEU A 299 -9.85 20.29 1.29
N ASN A 300 -10.54 21.44 1.35
CA ASN A 300 -10.89 22.19 0.14
C ASN A 300 -9.65 22.69 -0.62
N ASP A 301 -8.65 23.20 0.10
CA ASP A 301 -7.39 23.64 -0.51
C ASP A 301 -6.62 22.45 -1.13
N PHE A 302 -6.63 21.30 -0.47
CA PHE A 302 -6.09 20.06 -1.02
C PHE A 302 -6.81 19.62 -2.30
N GLN A 303 -8.14 19.65 -2.33
CA GLN A 303 -8.90 19.24 -3.52
C GLN A 303 -8.60 20.15 -4.73
N LYS A 304 -8.35 21.45 -4.51
CA LYS A 304 -7.89 22.37 -5.55
C LYS A 304 -6.49 22.02 -6.04
N GLU A 305 -5.57 21.74 -5.12
CA GLU A 305 -4.20 21.36 -5.47
C GLU A 305 -4.14 20.01 -6.20
N ARG A 306 -4.96 19.04 -5.78
CA ARG A 306 -5.14 17.77 -6.49
C ARG A 306 -5.62 18.03 -7.93
N GLY A 307 -6.65 18.87 -8.10
CA GLY A 307 -7.13 19.27 -9.42
C GLY A 307 -6.04 19.90 -10.29
N ARG A 308 -5.21 20.78 -9.71
CA ARG A 308 -4.04 21.37 -10.40
C ARG A 308 -3.06 20.29 -10.86
N ILE A 309 -2.74 19.32 -10.00
CA ILE A 309 -1.82 18.21 -10.33
C ILE A 309 -2.44 17.31 -11.41
N ASP A 310 -3.73 16.97 -11.30
CA ASP A 310 -4.45 16.20 -12.32
C ASP A 310 -4.43 16.91 -13.68
N ASP A 311 -4.67 18.22 -13.70
CA ASP A 311 -4.60 19.01 -14.93
C ASP A 311 -3.18 19.03 -15.51
N LEU A 312 -2.15 19.16 -14.67
CA LEU A 312 -0.75 19.07 -15.11
C LEU A 312 -0.42 17.71 -15.71
N MET A 313 -0.94 16.62 -15.13
CA MET A 313 -0.75 15.26 -15.67
C MET A 313 -1.52 15.02 -16.97
N ARG A 314 -2.65 15.72 -17.18
CA ARG A 314 -3.47 15.62 -18.41
C ARG A 314 -2.95 16.50 -19.54
N ARG A 315 -2.20 17.56 -19.24
CA ARG A 315 -1.58 18.38 -20.28
C ARG A 315 -0.66 17.47 -21.10
N PRO A 316 -0.70 17.55 -22.44
CA PRO A 316 0.32 16.91 -23.26
C PRO A 316 1.64 17.44 -22.74
N PRO A 317 2.57 16.55 -22.35
CA PRO A 317 3.64 16.95 -21.46
C PRO A 317 4.46 18.05 -22.12
N VAL A 318 4.80 19.08 -21.32
CA VAL A 318 5.90 19.99 -21.64
C VAL A 318 7.13 19.09 -21.69
N ARG A 319 7.41 18.60 -22.90
CA ARG A 319 8.21 17.39 -23.24
C ARG A 319 7.55 16.05 -22.88
N VAL A 320 6.91 15.42 -23.88
CA VAL A 320 7.10 13.96 -24.02
C VAL A 320 8.59 13.84 -24.35
N ALA A 321 9.34 13.02 -23.63
CA ALA A 321 10.54 12.46 -24.22
C ALA A 321 10.09 11.56 -25.39
N GLN A 322 9.75 12.18 -26.52
CA GLN A 322 9.82 11.51 -27.81
C GLN A 322 11.28 11.53 -28.17
N VAL A 323 11.89 10.35 -28.16
CA VAL A 323 13.14 10.21 -28.85
C VAL A 323 12.81 10.01 -30.33
N GLU A 324 12.93 11.11 -31.06
CA GLU A 324 13.23 11.07 -32.49
C GLU A 324 14.71 10.77 -32.66
N SER A 325 15.04 9.87 -33.57
CA SER A 325 16.27 10.01 -34.36
C SER A 325 16.15 9.24 -35.67
N LYS A 326 16.90 9.76 -36.64
CA LYS A 326 17.27 9.11 -37.90
C LYS A 326 17.84 7.71 -37.71
#